data_AF-A0A7W0ZVE3-F1
#
_entry.id   AF-A0A7W0ZVE3-F1
#
_cell.length_a   1.000
_cell.length_b   1.000
_cell.length_c   1.000
_cell.angle_alpha   90.00
_cell.angle_beta   90.00
_cell.angle_gamma   90.00
#
_symmetry.space_group_name_H-M   'P 1'
#
loop_
_entity.id
_entity.type
_entity.pdbx_description
1 polymer ?
#
loop_
_entity_poly.entity_id
_entity_poly.type
_entity_poly.pdbx_seq_one_letter_code
_entity_poly.pdbx_strand_id
1 'polypeptide(L)'
;MKILPLVFVLLGSTAAQAQPGQTEPVGYYVQQPVVQLQLSEEQHDLLARGEIPIGKYITGGILSYVVGFGVGHAVQGRWGEKGWIFTVGEAASMTAIIYGLLQIDHRDDYRGSEYEPDRTRDRRGQKIALAGLVGLAAFRVWGIVDAWVAPPRHNRKVRALKQQIGLAPPTYGFYLAPPQNPSASGAVAGLSLSF
;
A
#
# COMPACT_ATOMS: atom_id res chain seq x y z
N MET A 1 4.41 0.36 -37.19
CA MET A 1 4.39 -0.16 -35.80
C MET A 1 5.65 0.30 -35.10
N LYS A 2 5.55 1.13 -34.06
CA LYS A 2 6.70 1.54 -33.23
C LYS A 2 6.75 0.61 -32.01
N ILE A 3 7.83 -0.15 -31.89
CA ILE A 3 8.09 -1.06 -30.76
C ILE A 3 8.66 -0.21 -29.62
N LEU A 4 7.97 -0.16 -28.48
CA LEU A 4 8.44 0.50 -27.26
C LEU A 4 9.54 -0.35 -26.59
N PRO A 5 10.66 0.23 -26.14
CA PRO A 5 11.71 -0.51 -25.48
C PRO A 5 11.30 -0.90 -24.05
N LEU A 6 11.39 -2.20 -23.77
CA LEU A 6 11.20 -2.81 -22.46
C LEU A 6 12.42 -2.49 -21.58
N VAL A 7 12.27 -1.63 -20.57
CA VAL A 7 13.34 -1.30 -19.63
C VAL A 7 13.40 -2.39 -18.55
N PHE A 8 14.41 -3.25 -18.62
CA PHE A 8 14.79 -4.18 -17.55
C PHE A 8 15.57 -3.42 -16.47
N VAL A 9 15.02 -3.33 -15.26
CA VAL A 9 15.75 -2.86 -14.08
C VAL A 9 16.51 -4.05 -13.50
N LEU A 10 17.83 -4.07 -13.70
CA LEU A 10 18.76 -5.02 -13.08
C LEU A 10 18.96 -4.64 -11.61
N LEU A 11 18.43 -5.45 -10.70
CA LEU A 11 18.71 -5.38 -9.27
C LEU A 11 20.12 -5.95 -9.02
N GLY A 12 21.09 -5.06 -8.83
CA GLY A 12 22.45 -5.43 -8.44
C GLY A 12 22.48 -5.95 -7.00
N SER A 13 22.87 -7.20 -6.83
CA SER A 13 23.13 -7.84 -5.53
C SER A 13 24.48 -7.37 -4.98
N THR A 14 24.49 -6.53 -3.95
CA THR A 14 25.72 -6.17 -3.22
C THR A 14 26.11 -7.33 -2.30
N ALA A 15 27.26 -7.95 -2.57
CA ALA A 15 27.88 -8.90 -1.66
C ALA A 15 28.36 -8.15 -0.41
N ALA A 16 27.77 -8.46 0.75
CA ALA A 16 28.23 -7.93 2.03
C ALA A 16 29.58 -8.58 2.38
N GLN A 17 30.64 -7.78 2.42
CA GLN A 17 31.92 -8.22 3.00
C GLN A 17 31.77 -8.31 4.51
N ALA A 18 32.02 -9.50 5.06
CA ALA A 18 32.07 -9.71 6.50
C ALA A 18 33.26 -8.96 7.11
N GLN A 19 32.99 -8.04 8.04
CA GLN A 19 34.05 -7.40 8.82
C GLN A 19 34.64 -8.40 9.84
N PRO A 20 35.98 -8.55 9.90
CA PRO A 20 36.61 -9.42 10.87
C PRO A 20 36.49 -8.86 12.30
N GLY A 21 35.76 -9.60 13.15
CA GLY A 21 36.01 -9.81 14.58
C GLY A 21 36.13 -8.59 15.49
N GLN A 22 35.00 -7.92 15.79
CA GLN A 22 34.89 -7.15 17.03
C GLN A 22 34.52 -8.11 18.17
N THR A 23 35.42 -8.28 19.14
CA THR A 23 35.15 -8.99 20.39
C THR A 23 34.10 -8.21 21.19
N GLU A 24 32.95 -8.84 21.44
CA GLU A 24 31.88 -8.23 22.24
C GLU A 24 32.37 -7.93 23.67
N PRO A 25 32.14 -6.72 24.20
CA PRO A 25 32.41 -6.43 25.60
C PRO A 25 31.51 -7.30 26.48
N VAL A 26 32.09 -7.89 27.53
CA VAL A 26 31.38 -8.71 28.53
C VAL A 26 30.35 -7.84 29.25
N GLY A 27 29.12 -7.82 28.72
CA GLY A 27 28.00 -7.09 29.26
C GLY A 27 27.34 -7.89 30.39
N TYR A 28 27.15 -7.25 31.55
CA TYR A 28 26.31 -7.80 32.61
C TYR A 28 24.87 -7.88 32.09
N TYR A 29 24.40 -9.07 31.74
CA TYR A 29 23.00 -9.30 31.38
C TYR A 29 22.16 -9.16 32.64
N VAL A 30 21.50 -8.00 32.79
CA VAL A 30 20.42 -7.84 33.75
C VAL A 30 19.29 -8.77 33.29
N GLN A 31 19.04 -9.86 34.02
CA GLN A 31 17.87 -10.70 33.78
C GLN A 31 16.62 -9.84 33.96
N GLN A 32 15.93 -9.51 32.87
CA GLN A 32 14.64 -8.86 32.95
C GLN A 32 13.61 -9.88 33.47
N PRO A 33 12.79 -9.51 34.47
CA PRO A 33 11.72 -10.38 34.96
C PRO A 33 10.74 -10.66 33.82
N VAL A 34 10.41 -11.95 33.62
CA VAL A 34 9.47 -12.40 32.60
C VAL A 34 8.06 -12.00 33.03
N VAL A 35 7.61 -10.82 32.61
CA VAL A 35 6.23 -10.40 32.80
C VAL A 35 5.36 -11.14 31.78
N GLN A 36 4.52 -12.06 32.25
CA GLN A 36 3.50 -12.70 31.41
C GLN A 36 2.38 -11.68 31.12
N LEU A 37 2.58 -10.81 30.14
CA LEU A 37 1.53 -9.93 29.65
C LEU A 37 0.46 -10.77 28.94
N GLN A 38 -0.74 -10.81 29.51
CA GLN A 38 -1.92 -11.32 28.82
C GLN A 38 -2.31 -10.32 27.72
N LEU A 39 -1.78 -10.53 26.52
CA LEU A 39 -2.15 -9.77 25.33
C LEU A 39 -3.43 -10.34 24.73
N SER A 40 -4.29 -9.47 24.22
CA SER A 40 -5.46 -9.92 23.45
C SER A 40 -5.01 -10.59 22.14
N GLU A 41 -5.88 -11.42 21.55
CA GLU A 41 -5.61 -12.05 20.26
C GLU A 41 -5.32 -11.00 19.16
N GLU A 42 -6.02 -9.87 19.17
CA GLU A 42 -5.77 -8.75 18.25
C GLU A 42 -4.37 -8.13 18.47
N GLN A 43 -3.91 -8.02 19.71
CA GLN A 43 -2.58 -7.51 20.03
C GLN A 43 -1.49 -8.49 19.60
N HIS A 44 -1.69 -9.79 19.79
CA HIS A 44 -0.81 -10.83 19.26
C HIS A 44 -0.71 -10.75 17.73
N ASP A 45 -1.83 -10.64 17.03
CA ASP A 45 -1.85 -10.52 15.58
C ASP A 45 -1.20 -9.20 15.08
N LEU A 46 -1.41 -8.08 15.78
CA LEU A 46 -0.74 -6.81 15.48
C LEU A 46 0.78 -6.90 15.65
N LEU A 47 1.26 -7.56 16.72
CA LEU A 47 2.70 -7.79 16.92
C LEU A 47 3.28 -8.76 15.90
N ALA A 48 2.54 -9.83 15.57
CA ALA A 48 2.95 -10.83 14.59
C ALA A 48 3.10 -10.22 13.19
N ARG A 49 2.17 -9.34 12.79
CA ARG A 49 2.25 -8.61 11.52
C ARG A 49 3.35 -7.54 11.51
N GLY A 50 3.68 -6.99 12.68
CA GLY A 50 4.73 -6.00 12.83
C GLY A 50 4.42 -4.65 12.17
N GLU A 51 5.43 -3.80 12.08
CA GLU A 51 5.34 -2.50 11.42
C GLU A 51 5.49 -2.64 9.91
N ILE A 52 4.75 -1.84 9.16
CA ILE A 52 4.87 -1.77 7.71
C ILE A 52 6.12 -0.95 7.37
N PRO A 53 7.13 -1.54 6.70
CA PRO A 53 8.35 -0.83 6.31
C PRO A 53 8.04 0.37 5.41
N ILE A 54 8.85 1.43 5.53
CA ILE A 54 8.66 2.66 4.74
C ILE A 54 8.64 2.40 3.22
N GLY A 55 9.47 1.46 2.75
CA GLY A 55 9.48 1.04 1.34
C GLY A 55 8.14 0.44 0.91
N LYS A 56 7.59 -0.51 1.69
CA LYS A 56 6.28 -1.12 1.39
C LYS A 56 5.14 -0.08 1.46
N TYR A 57 5.22 0.87 2.38
CA TYR A 57 4.26 1.97 2.49
C TYR A 57 4.25 2.84 1.22
N ILE A 58 5.42 3.38 0.83
CA ILE A 58 5.54 4.27 -0.33
C ILE A 58 5.21 3.52 -1.63
N THR A 59 5.80 2.34 -1.83
CA THR A 59 5.53 1.52 -3.02
C THR A 59 4.06 1.12 -3.10
N GLY A 60 3.45 0.74 -1.97
CA GLY A 60 2.01 0.44 -1.92
C GLY A 60 1.13 1.64 -2.24
N GLY A 61 1.49 2.84 -1.76
CA GLY A 61 0.79 4.09 -2.09
C GLY A 61 0.85 4.40 -3.59
N ILE A 62 2.04 4.30 -4.20
CA ILE A 62 2.25 4.52 -5.64
C ILE A 62 1.48 3.49 -6.47
N LEU A 63 1.56 2.20 -6.12
CA LEU A 63 0.86 1.15 -6.85
C LEU A 63 -0.66 1.24 -6.72
N SER A 64 -1.18 1.78 -5.62
CA SER A 64 -2.61 2.10 -5.49
C SER A 64 -3.05 3.17 -6.50
N TYR A 65 -2.17 4.12 -6.81
CA TYR A 65 -2.44 5.17 -7.80
C TYR A 65 -2.36 4.67 -9.24
N VAL A 66 -1.37 3.84 -9.57
CA VAL A 66 -1.10 3.41 -10.95
C VAL A 66 -1.94 2.19 -11.34
N VAL A 67 -1.97 1.15 -10.50
CA VAL A 67 -2.55 -0.14 -10.86
C VAL A 67 -4.01 -0.23 -10.40
N GLY A 68 -4.25 -0.14 -9.10
CA GLY A 68 -5.58 -0.35 -8.52
C GLY A 68 -5.81 -1.75 -7.99
N PHE A 69 -7.08 -2.14 -7.95
CA PHE A 69 -7.58 -3.46 -7.60
C PHE A 69 -7.01 -4.00 -6.29
N GLY A 70 -6.72 -3.13 -5.31
CA GLY A 70 -6.14 -3.51 -4.03
C GLY A 70 -4.66 -3.93 -4.08
N VAL A 71 -3.95 -3.75 -5.20
CA VAL A 71 -2.54 -4.14 -5.35
C VAL A 71 -1.64 -3.41 -4.36
N GLY A 72 -1.88 -2.12 -4.12
CA GLY A 72 -1.11 -1.36 -3.13
C GLY A 72 -1.27 -1.91 -1.72
N HIS A 73 -2.48 -2.33 -1.34
CA HIS A 73 -2.75 -3.01 -0.07
C HIS A 73 -2.05 -4.36 0.02
N ALA A 74 -1.97 -5.12 -1.09
CA ALA A 74 -1.23 -6.37 -1.13
C ALA A 74 0.27 -6.17 -0.87
N VAL A 75 0.88 -5.15 -1.50
CA VAL A 75 2.29 -4.81 -1.23
C VAL A 75 2.53 -4.38 0.22
N GLN A 76 1.55 -3.70 0.82
CA GLN A 76 1.59 -3.34 2.24
C GLN A 76 1.35 -4.53 3.18
N GLY A 77 0.99 -5.72 2.68
CA GLY A 77 0.62 -6.88 3.51
C GLY A 77 -0.78 -6.76 4.13
N ARG A 78 -1.63 -5.89 3.60
CA ARG A 78 -2.95 -5.52 4.15
C ARG A 78 -4.10 -5.83 3.20
N TRP A 79 -3.89 -6.77 2.27
CA TRP A 79 -4.93 -7.14 1.32
C TRP A 79 -6.16 -7.76 2.00
N GLY A 80 -5.93 -8.64 2.98
CA GLY A 80 -7.01 -9.31 3.72
C GLY A 80 -7.87 -8.36 4.55
N GLU A 81 -7.32 -7.25 5.05
CA GLU A 81 -8.09 -6.27 5.83
C GLU A 81 -9.09 -5.51 4.97
N LYS A 82 -8.62 -4.94 3.84
CA LYS A 82 -9.43 -4.05 2.99
C LYS A 82 -9.12 -4.12 1.50
N GLY A 83 -7.95 -4.64 1.10
CA GLY A 83 -7.53 -4.68 -0.30
C GLY A 83 -8.55 -5.40 -1.20
N TRP A 84 -9.15 -6.48 -0.71
CA TRP A 84 -10.15 -7.25 -1.44
C TRP A 84 -11.41 -6.45 -1.81
N ILE A 85 -11.82 -5.49 -0.97
CA ILE A 85 -13.00 -4.63 -1.22
C ILE A 85 -12.76 -3.80 -2.48
N PHE A 86 -11.55 -3.26 -2.64
CA PHE A 86 -11.17 -2.51 -3.83
C PHE A 86 -11.07 -3.41 -5.06
N THR A 87 -10.54 -4.63 -4.93
CA THR A 87 -10.52 -5.60 -6.02
C THR A 87 -11.94 -5.89 -6.54
N VAL A 88 -12.86 -6.24 -5.64
CA VAL A 88 -14.25 -6.59 -6.00
C VAL A 88 -15.01 -5.36 -6.50
N GLY A 89 -14.87 -4.21 -5.83
CA GLY A 89 -15.57 -2.98 -6.18
C GLY A 89 -15.15 -2.41 -7.54
N GLU A 90 -13.85 -2.38 -7.83
CA GLU A 90 -13.34 -1.94 -9.13
C GLU A 90 -13.71 -2.92 -10.25
N ALA A 91 -13.65 -4.24 -9.98
CA ALA A 91 -14.07 -5.26 -10.94
C ALA A 91 -15.56 -5.15 -11.27
N ALA A 92 -16.43 -5.06 -10.26
CA ALA A 92 -17.86 -4.89 -10.46
C ALA A 92 -18.20 -3.62 -11.25
N SER A 93 -17.50 -2.52 -10.94
CA SER A 93 -17.64 -1.24 -11.64
C SER A 93 -17.24 -1.37 -13.12
N MET A 94 -16.11 -2.05 -13.40
CA MET A 94 -15.65 -2.30 -14.76
C MET A 94 -16.61 -3.23 -15.53
N THR A 95 -17.13 -4.28 -14.90
CA THR A 95 -18.18 -5.14 -15.47
C THR A 95 -19.42 -4.33 -15.82
N ALA A 96 -19.86 -3.42 -14.95
CA ALA A 96 -20.99 -2.53 -15.23
C ALA A 96 -20.73 -1.62 -16.44
N ILE A 97 -19.52 -1.06 -16.57
CA ILE A 97 -19.12 -0.26 -17.74
C ILE A 97 -19.22 -1.11 -19.02
N ILE A 98 -18.59 -2.28 -19.04
CA ILE A 98 -18.57 -3.18 -20.20
C ILE A 98 -20.00 -3.59 -20.57
N TYR A 99 -20.79 -4.04 -19.60
CA TYR A 99 -22.18 -4.43 -19.81
C TYR A 99 -23.05 -3.27 -20.35
N GLY A 100 -22.87 -2.07 -19.79
CA GLY A 100 -23.56 -0.87 -20.26
C GLY A 100 -23.21 -0.52 -21.70
N LEU A 101 -21.94 -0.64 -22.10
CA LEU A 101 -21.47 -0.39 -23.46
C LEU A 101 -21.99 -1.44 -24.46
N LEU A 102 -22.01 -2.72 -24.10
CA LEU A 102 -22.55 -3.78 -24.96
C LEU A 102 -24.04 -3.61 -25.25
N GLN A 103 -24.79 -2.97 -24.34
CA GLN A 103 -26.21 -2.66 -24.56
C GLN A 103 -26.44 -1.49 -25.53
N ILE A 104 -25.42 -0.67 -25.80
CA ILE A 104 -25.50 0.48 -26.73
C ILE A 104 -25.26 0.02 -28.17
N ASP A 105 -24.49 -1.05 -28.40
CA ASP A 105 -24.05 -1.47 -29.75
C ASP A 105 -24.88 -2.62 -30.35
N HIS A 106 -26.01 -2.98 -29.74
CA HIS A 106 -26.98 -3.84 -30.43
C HIS A 106 -27.72 -3.02 -31.50
N ARG A 107 -27.03 -2.84 -32.63
CA ARG A 107 -27.64 -2.43 -33.89
C ARG A 107 -28.65 -3.50 -34.27
N ASP A 108 -29.91 -3.13 -34.20
CA ASP A 108 -30.99 -3.93 -34.74
C ASP A 108 -30.69 -4.22 -36.21
N ASP A 109 -30.57 -5.49 -36.54
CA ASP A 109 -30.39 -5.94 -37.91
C ASP A 109 -31.50 -5.36 -38.78
N TYR A 110 -31.08 -4.60 -39.79
CA TYR A 110 -31.89 -4.00 -40.85
C TYR A 110 -32.81 -5.06 -41.49
N ARG A 111 -34.01 -5.24 -40.94
CA ARG A 111 -35.14 -5.88 -41.64
C ARG A 111 -36.20 -4.83 -41.84
N GLY A 112 -36.42 -4.51 -43.11
CA GLY A 112 -37.14 -3.34 -43.56
C GLY A 112 -38.57 -3.17 -43.02
N SER A 113 -39.04 -1.95 -43.24
CA SER A 113 -40.28 -1.31 -42.81
C SER A 113 -40.24 -0.71 -41.39
N GLU A 114 -40.14 0.62 -41.37
CA GLU A 114 -40.42 1.54 -40.26
C GLU A 114 -39.64 1.30 -38.95
N TYR A 115 -38.38 1.72 -38.96
CA TYR A 115 -37.53 1.74 -37.77
C TYR A 115 -37.88 2.94 -36.88
N GLU A 116 -38.67 2.74 -35.84
CA GLU A 116 -38.68 3.65 -34.69
C GLU A 116 -37.53 3.28 -33.75
N PRO A 117 -36.51 4.14 -33.56
CA PRO A 117 -35.44 3.86 -32.62
C PRO A 117 -35.98 3.79 -31.20
N ASP A 118 -35.85 2.63 -30.55
CA ASP A 118 -36.21 2.46 -29.13
C ASP A 118 -35.23 3.23 -28.23
N ARG A 119 -35.54 4.50 -28.00
CA ARG A 119 -34.77 5.42 -27.14
C ARG A 119 -34.64 4.94 -25.68
N THR A 120 -35.41 3.95 -25.24
CA THR A 120 -35.38 3.49 -23.85
C THR A 120 -34.19 2.59 -23.55
N ARG A 121 -33.77 1.77 -24.52
CA ARG A 121 -32.64 0.83 -24.38
C ARG A 121 -31.30 1.56 -24.28
N ASP A 122 -31.06 2.53 -25.15
CA ASP A 122 -29.85 3.37 -25.15
C ASP A 122 -29.67 4.10 -23.81
N ARG A 123 -30.78 4.65 -23.28
CA ARG A 123 -30.77 5.34 -21.98
C ARG A 123 -30.42 4.40 -20.84
N ARG A 124 -30.82 3.13 -20.89
CA ARG A 124 -30.48 2.14 -19.85
C ARG A 124 -29.01 1.77 -19.92
N GLY A 125 -28.47 1.47 -21.11
CA GLY A 125 -27.05 1.16 -21.30
C GLY A 125 -26.14 2.30 -20.83
N GLN A 126 -26.45 3.53 -21.25
CA GLN A 126 -25.73 4.74 -20.82
C GLN A 126 -25.76 4.93 -19.30
N LYS A 127 -26.91 4.74 -18.64
CA LYS A 127 -27.03 4.85 -17.18
C LYS A 127 -26.18 3.82 -16.44
N ILE A 128 -26.17 2.57 -16.91
CA ILE A 128 -25.37 1.50 -16.28
C ILE A 128 -23.88 1.79 -16.46
N ALA A 129 -23.45 2.19 -17.66
CA ALA A 129 -22.06 2.53 -17.92
C ALA A 129 -21.60 3.72 -17.06
N LEU A 130 -22.42 4.77 -16.95
CA LEU A 130 -22.14 5.92 -16.11
C LEU A 130 -22.05 5.54 -14.63
N ALA A 131 -22.98 4.70 -14.14
CA ALA A 131 -22.94 4.21 -12.76
C ALA A 131 -21.65 3.41 -12.48
N GLY A 132 -21.22 2.56 -13.41
CA GLY A 132 -19.95 1.85 -13.33
C GLY A 132 -18.74 2.80 -13.30
N LEU A 133 -18.73 3.85 -14.12
CA LEU A 133 -17.65 4.83 -14.13
C LEU A 133 -17.56 5.63 -12.80
N VAL A 134 -18.70 6.06 -12.28
CA VAL A 134 -18.77 6.75 -10.97
C VAL A 134 -18.30 5.81 -9.85
N GLY A 135 -18.75 4.55 -9.87
CA GLY A 135 -18.32 3.52 -8.92
C GLY A 135 -16.81 3.30 -8.95
N LEU A 136 -16.25 3.15 -10.16
CA LEU A 136 -14.81 2.95 -10.36
C LEU A 136 -14.01 4.13 -9.79
N ALA A 137 -14.43 5.37 -10.08
CA ALA A 137 -13.77 6.57 -9.58
C ALA A 137 -13.83 6.66 -8.04
N ALA A 138 -14.98 6.35 -7.44
CA ALA A 138 -15.16 6.36 -5.99
C ALA A 138 -14.25 5.33 -5.30
N PHE A 139 -14.26 4.07 -5.78
CA PHE A 139 -13.38 3.03 -5.25
C PHE A 139 -11.90 3.38 -5.45
N ARG A 140 -11.56 4.02 -6.57
CA ARG A 140 -10.18 4.43 -6.85
C ARG A 140 -9.67 5.46 -5.85
N VAL A 141 -10.44 6.53 -5.65
CA VAL A 141 -10.07 7.60 -4.70
C VAL A 141 -10.00 7.04 -3.28
N TRP A 142 -10.97 6.21 -2.89
CA TRP A 142 -10.97 5.59 -1.56
C TRP A 142 -9.76 4.66 -1.37
N GLY A 143 -9.44 3.81 -2.34
CA GLY A 143 -8.29 2.91 -2.30
C GLY A 143 -6.98 3.65 -2.13
N ILE A 144 -6.79 4.75 -2.87
CA ILE A 144 -5.60 5.61 -2.75
C ILE A 144 -5.51 6.20 -1.33
N VAL A 145 -6.59 6.82 -0.83
CA VAL A 145 -6.59 7.47 0.49
C VAL A 145 -6.31 6.45 1.60
N ASP A 146 -6.95 5.28 1.57
CA ASP A 146 -6.75 4.25 2.59
C ASP A 146 -5.31 3.71 2.57
N ALA A 147 -4.70 3.54 1.39
CA ALA A 147 -3.31 3.11 1.25
C ALA A 147 -2.31 4.09 1.86
N TRP A 148 -2.61 5.39 1.89
CA TRP A 148 -1.75 6.41 2.52
C TRP A 148 -2.03 6.60 4.02
N VAL A 149 -3.29 6.55 4.43
CA VAL A 149 -3.69 6.92 5.80
C VAL A 149 -3.55 5.76 6.78
N ALA A 150 -3.80 4.53 6.34
CA ALA A 150 -3.87 3.40 7.25
C ALA A 150 -2.50 2.89 7.76
N PRO A 151 -1.41 2.83 6.95
CA PRO A 151 -0.11 2.37 7.44
C PRO A 151 0.46 3.19 8.61
N PRO A 152 0.43 4.55 8.59
CA PRO A 152 0.87 5.33 9.75
C PRO A 152 0.07 5.04 11.03
N ARG A 153 -1.25 4.79 10.90
CA ARG A 153 -2.11 4.43 12.04
C ARG A 153 -1.76 3.05 12.59
N HIS A 154 -1.57 2.07 11.70
CA HIS A 154 -1.12 0.72 12.06
C HIS A 154 0.21 0.76 12.82
N ASN A 155 1.23 1.43 12.26
CA ASN A 155 2.55 1.52 12.87
C ASN A 155 2.53 2.26 14.22
N ARG A 156 1.60 3.21 14.44
CA ARG A 156 1.42 3.84 15.76
C ARG A 156 0.89 2.84 16.79
N LYS A 157 -0.09 2.01 16.42
CA LYS A 157 -0.62 0.96 17.31
C LYS A 157 0.45 -0.07 17.68
N VAL A 158 1.20 -0.56 16.69
CA VAL A 158 2.27 -1.53 16.92
C VAL A 158 3.35 -0.95 17.84
N ARG A 159 3.77 0.31 17.63
CA ARG A 159 4.75 0.97 18.50
C ARG A 159 4.24 1.19 19.92
N ALA A 160 3.00 1.63 20.08
CA ALA A 160 2.38 1.77 21.40
C ALA A 160 2.34 0.43 22.13
N LEU A 161 2.02 -0.65 21.42
CA LEU A 161 1.99 -1.99 21.99
C LEU A 161 3.38 -2.51 22.37
N LYS A 162 4.39 -2.30 21.53
CA LYS A 162 5.80 -2.60 21.85
C LYS A 162 6.26 -1.87 23.12
N GLN A 163 5.92 -0.59 23.25
CA GLN A 163 6.23 0.20 24.44
C GLN A 163 5.54 -0.36 25.70
N GLN A 164 4.29 -0.81 25.60
CA GLN A 164 3.57 -1.43 26.72
C GLN A 164 4.24 -2.71 27.22
N ILE A 165 4.85 -3.50 26.32
CA ILE A 165 5.54 -4.75 26.67
C ILE A 165 7.04 -4.56 26.94
N GLY A 166 7.51 -3.31 27.07
CA GLY A 166 8.91 -3.01 27.37
C GLY A 166 9.89 -3.25 26.22
N LEU A 167 9.40 -3.52 25.00
CA LEU A 167 10.25 -3.57 23.82
C LEU A 167 10.65 -2.15 23.40
N ALA A 168 11.95 -1.91 23.27
CA ALA A 168 12.46 -0.64 22.77
C ALA A 168 11.89 -0.40 21.36
N PRO A 169 11.32 0.80 21.08
CA PRO A 169 10.91 1.13 19.73
C PRO A 169 12.16 1.14 18.85
N PRO A 170 12.11 0.57 17.63
CA PRO A 170 13.24 0.63 16.74
C PRO A 170 13.54 2.11 16.43
N THR A 171 14.78 2.52 16.67
CA THR A 171 15.26 3.87 16.39
C THR A 171 15.45 4.02 14.88
N TYR A 172 14.38 4.40 14.20
CA TYR A 172 14.43 4.98 12.87
C TYR A 172 14.24 6.49 13.04
N GLY A 173 15.34 7.22 12.93
CA GLY A 173 15.35 8.65 13.17
C GLY A 173 16.13 9.36 12.07
N PHE A 174 15.52 10.38 11.49
CA PHE A 174 16.31 11.48 10.96
C PHE A 174 16.87 12.22 12.16
N TYR A 175 18.19 12.21 12.30
CA TYR A 175 18.84 13.04 13.28
C TYR A 175 19.48 14.22 12.57
N LEU A 176 19.33 15.39 13.17
CA LEU A 176 20.14 16.55 12.86
C LEU A 176 21.17 16.64 13.96
N ALA A 177 22.42 16.34 13.63
CA ALA A 177 23.53 16.55 14.53
C ALA A 177 24.14 17.94 14.26
N PRO A 178 24.54 18.66 15.33
CA PRO A 178 25.37 19.85 15.16
C PRO A 178 26.68 19.49 14.44
N PRO A 179 27.30 20.44 13.74
CA PRO A 179 28.54 20.20 13.03
C PRO A 179 29.62 19.84 14.05
N GLN A 180 30.35 18.73 13.85
CA GLN A 180 31.43 18.32 14.75
C GLN A 180 32.63 19.27 14.72
N ASN A 181 32.76 20.08 13.66
CA ASN A 181 33.81 21.07 13.54
C ASN A 181 33.25 22.45 13.94
N PRO A 182 33.74 23.07 15.02
CA PRO A 182 33.26 24.39 15.47
C PRO A 182 33.49 25.51 14.45
N SER A 183 34.41 25.30 13.50
CA SER A 183 34.68 26.23 12.40
C SER A 183 33.74 26.07 11.19
N ALA A 184 32.97 24.98 11.14
CA ALA A 184 32.06 24.69 10.03
C ALA A 184 30.65 25.20 10.35
N SER A 185 30.17 26.15 9.55
CA SER A 185 28.77 26.57 9.55
C SER A 185 27.93 25.53 8.80
N GLY A 186 27.07 24.80 9.50
CA GLY A 186 26.14 23.84 8.89
C GLY A 186 25.47 22.91 9.90
N ALA A 187 24.54 22.08 9.44
CA ALA A 187 23.99 20.97 10.21
C ALA A 187 24.15 19.69 9.40
N VAL A 188 24.46 18.57 10.06
CA VAL A 188 24.52 17.27 9.40
C VAL A 188 23.18 16.57 9.60
N ALA A 189 22.43 16.39 8.52
CA ALA A 189 21.27 15.52 8.51
C ALA A 189 21.72 14.09 8.20
N GLY A 190 21.43 13.16 9.11
CA GLY A 190 21.73 11.75 8.96
C GLY A 190 20.49 10.88 9.13
N LEU A 191 20.50 9.74 8.47
CA LEU A 191 19.53 8.66 8.71
C LEU A 191 20.18 7.68 9.69
N SER A 192 19.67 7.59 10.92
CA SER A 192 20.09 6.53 11.84
C SER A 192 19.22 5.30 11.58
N LEU A 193 19.89 4.21 11.21
CA LEU A 193 19.31 2.87 11.11
C LEU A 193 19.95 2.03 12.21
N SER A 194 19.16 1.63 13.20
CA SER A 194 19.54 0.57 14.16
C SER A 194 18.82 -0.71 13.75
N PHE A 195 19.57 -1.79 13.59
CA PHE A 195 19.11 -3.14 13.25
C PHE A 195 19.55 -4.12 14.31
#